data_AF-A0A969AVL6-F1
#
_entry.id   AF-A0A969AVL6-F1
#
_cell.length_a   1.000
_cell.length_b   1.000
_cell.length_c   1.000
_cell.angle_alpha   90.00
_cell.angle_beta   90.00
_cell.angle_gamma   90.00
#
_symmetry.space_group_name_H-M   'P 1'
#
loop_
_entity.id
_entity.type
_entity.pdbx_description
1 polymer ?
#
loop_
_entity_poly.entity_id
_entity_poly.type
_entity_poly.pdbx_seq_one_letter_code
_entity_poly.pdbx_strand_id
1 'polypeptide(L)'
;MTYEPLHHKYRPQRFADLVGQDAIAMTLSNAIELERIAPAYLFSGPRGTGKTSSARILAKSLNCLKSDRPTANPCGECEACK
;
A
#
# COMPACT_ATOMS: atom_id res chain seq x y z
N MET A 1 19.37 -13.07 -16.82
CA MET A 1 18.40 -12.04 -16.41
C MET A 1 17.04 -12.44 -16.97
N THR A 2 16.13 -12.87 -16.11
CA THR A 2 14.77 -13.24 -16.48
C THR A 2 13.99 -11.97 -16.83
N TYR A 3 13.24 -11.96 -17.93
CA TYR A 3 12.41 -10.81 -18.30
C TYR A 3 11.34 -10.57 -17.22
N GLU A 4 11.30 -9.36 -16.67
CA GLU A 4 10.25 -8.92 -15.75
C GLU A 4 9.33 -7.91 -16.46
N PRO A 5 8.00 -8.15 -16.51
CA PRO A 5 7.07 -7.19 -17.08
C PRO A 5 7.10 -5.84 -16.34
N LEU A 6 7.08 -4.73 -17.08
CA LEU A 6 7.22 -3.37 -16.51
C LEU A 6 6.16 -3.06 -15.44
N HIS A 7 4.93 -3.55 -15.60
CA HIS A 7 3.85 -3.33 -14.63
C HIS A 7 4.05 -4.06 -13.30
N HIS A 8 4.90 -5.07 -13.26
CA HIS A 8 5.35 -5.70 -12.02
C HIS A 8 6.53 -4.92 -11.41
N LYS A 9 7.52 -4.58 -12.25
CA LYS A 9 8.72 -3.84 -11.85
C LYS A 9 8.42 -2.48 -11.23
N TYR A 10 7.47 -1.74 -11.80
CA TYR A 10 7.10 -0.39 -11.35
C TYR A 10 5.83 -0.37 -10.50
N ARG A 11 5.45 -1.51 -9.91
CA ARG A 11 4.28 -1.54 -9.03
C ARG A 11 4.58 -0.70 -7.77
N PRO A 12 3.73 0.29 -7.43
CA PRO A 12 3.90 1.11 -6.23
C PRO A 12 4.07 0.27 -4.97
N GLN A 13 5.02 0.65 -4.10
CA GLN A 13 5.29 -0.04 -2.84
C GLN A 13 4.86 0.78 -1.63
N ARG A 14 4.75 2.10 -1.77
CA ARG A 14 4.30 3.03 -0.74
C ARG A 14 3.13 3.86 -1.24
N PHE A 15 2.36 4.46 -0.31
CA PHE A 15 1.25 5.35 -0.66
C PHE A 15 1.71 6.57 -1.44
N ALA A 16 2.92 7.08 -1.16
CA ALA A 16 3.55 8.18 -1.90
C ALA A 16 3.89 7.84 -3.36
N ASP A 17 3.99 6.55 -3.71
CA ASP A 17 4.29 6.10 -5.08
C ASP A 17 3.01 5.96 -5.92
N LEU A 18 1.82 6.13 -5.33
CA LEU A 18 0.55 6.07 -6.06
C LEU A 18 0.33 7.35 -6.86
N VAL A 19 0.22 7.21 -8.17
CA VAL A 19 0.00 8.35 -9.07
C VAL A 19 -1.49 8.63 -9.22
N GLY A 20 -1.90 9.88 -8.97
CA GLY A 20 -3.26 10.39 -9.23
C GLY A 20 -4.33 9.92 -8.26
N GLN A 21 -3.96 9.37 -7.10
CA GLN A 21 -4.86 8.89 -6.05
C GLN A 21 -4.56 9.55 -4.70
N ASP A 22 -4.23 10.84 -4.70
CA ASP A 22 -3.72 11.58 -3.53
C ASP A 22 -4.71 11.56 -2.36
N ALA A 23 -6.01 11.72 -2.64
CA ALA A 23 -7.05 11.67 -1.63
C ALA A 23 -7.14 10.30 -0.92
N ILE A 24 -6.94 9.21 -1.67
CA ILE A 24 -6.96 7.84 -1.13
C ILE A 24 -5.69 7.59 -0.32
N ALA A 25 -4.53 7.95 -0.86
CA ALA A 25 -3.25 7.84 -0.17
C ALA A 25 -3.30 8.58 1.18
N MET A 26 -3.76 9.83 1.19
CA MET A 26 -3.90 10.64 2.40
C MET A 26 -4.89 10.03 3.39
N THR A 27 -6.05 9.56 2.92
CA THR A 27 -7.08 8.96 3.80
C THR A 27 -6.56 7.70 4.49
N LEU A 28 -5.91 6.82 3.73
CA LEU A 28 -5.37 5.56 4.28
C LEU A 28 -4.17 5.80 5.19
N SER A 29 -3.26 6.70 4.82
CA SER A 29 -2.16 7.12 5.69
C SER A 29 -2.69 7.69 7.01
N ASN A 30 -3.65 8.60 6.96
CA ASN A 30 -4.25 9.16 8.18
C ASN A 30 -4.98 8.10 9.02
N ALA A 31 -5.67 7.15 8.40
CA ALA A 31 -6.33 6.07 9.13
C ALA A 31 -5.33 5.20 9.91
N ILE A 32 -4.13 5.01 9.37
CA ILE A 32 -3.05 4.28 10.04
C ILE A 32 -2.46 5.12 11.18
N GLU A 33 -2.05 6.36 10.90
CA GLU A 33 -1.40 7.25 11.88
C GLU A 33 -2.32 7.60 13.06
N LEU A 34 -3.64 7.69 12.83
CA LEU A 34 -4.64 7.94 13.87
C LEU A 34 -5.17 6.65 14.52
N GLU A 35 -4.65 5.48 14.15
CA GLU A 35 -5.11 4.16 14.62
C GLU A 35 -6.63 3.93 14.40
N ARG A 36 -7.20 4.56 13.37
CA ARG A 36 -8.62 4.46 12.99
C ARG A 36 -8.82 3.47 11.85
N ILE A 37 -8.42 2.22 12.07
CA ILE A 37 -8.48 1.17 11.05
C ILE A 37 -9.88 0.55 11.01
N ALA A 38 -10.55 0.67 9.86
CA ALA A 38 -11.82 -0.02 9.63
C ALA A 38 -11.63 -1.54 9.52
N PRO A 39 -12.62 -2.35 9.93
CA PRO A 39 -12.54 -3.81 9.84
C PRO A 39 -12.57 -4.32 8.38
N ALA A 40 -13.08 -3.52 7.44
CA ALA A 40 -13.16 -3.88 6.03
C ALA A 40 -12.97 -2.66 5.13
N TYR A 41 -12.30 -2.86 3.98
CA TYR A 41 -12.09 -1.85 2.94
C TYR A 41 -12.52 -2.40 1.58
N LEU A 42 -13.32 -1.63 0.84
CA LEU A 42 -13.71 -1.93 -0.54
C LEU A 42 -12.97 -1.00 -1.51
N PHE A 43 -12.08 -1.57 -2.32
CA PHE A 43 -11.40 -0.85 -3.40
C PHE A 43 -12.13 -1.09 -4.73
N SER A 44 -12.75 -0.04 -5.29
CA SER A 44 -13.57 -0.12 -6.52
C SER A 44 -13.04 0.80 -7.63
N GLY A 45 -13.42 0.52 -8.88
CA GLY A 45 -13.03 1.31 -10.07
C GLY A 45 -12.48 0.49 -11.26
N PRO A 46 -12.23 1.13 -12.42
CA PRO A 46 -11.80 0.49 -13.68
C PRO A 46 -10.50 -0.31 -13.58
N ARG A 47 -10.24 -1.22 -14.54
CA ARG A 47 -8.99 -2.00 -14.56
C ARG A 47 -7.78 -1.07 -14.70
N GLY A 48 -6.71 -1.35 -13.95
CA GLY A 48 -5.45 -0.58 -14.02
C GLY A 48 -5.37 0.64 -13.10
N THR A 49 -6.43 1.03 -12.39
CA THR A 49 -6.44 2.23 -11.53
C THR A 49 -5.74 2.07 -10.17
N GLY A 50 -4.92 1.05 -9.96
CA GLY A 50 -4.14 0.89 -8.72
C GLY A 50 -4.88 0.31 -7.51
N LYS A 51 -6.10 -0.24 -7.67
CA LYS A 51 -6.89 -0.86 -6.57
C LYS A 51 -6.11 -1.93 -5.80
N THR A 52 -5.65 -2.97 -6.49
CA THR A 52 -4.90 -4.08 -5.87
C THR A 52 -3.56 -3.60 -5.31
N SER A 53 -2.91 -2.62 -5.95
CA SER A 53 -1.66 -2.06 -5.44
C SER A 53 -1.90 -1.31 -4.13
N SER A 54 -2.94 -0.48 -4.04
CA SER A 54 -3.33 0.24 -2.82
C SER A 54 -3.67 -0.72 -1.68
N ALA A 55 -4.44 -1.77 -1.96
CA ALA A 55 -4.76 -2.81 -0.98
C ALA A 55 -3.51 -3.53 -0.46
N ARG A 56 -2.53 -3.83 -1.33
CA ARG A 56 -1.26 -4.43 -0.92
C ARG A 56 -0.45 -3.47 -0.05
N ILE A 57 -0.35 -2.19 -0.42
CA ILE A 57 0.37 -1.19 0.38
C ILE A 57 -0.25 -1.09 1.78
N LEU A 58 -1.59 -1.04 1.88
CA LEU A 58 -2.29 -1.06 3.16
C LEU A 58 -1.96 -2.32 3.97
N ALA A 59 -2.01 -3.50 3.36
CA ALA A 59 -1.64 -4.74 4.05
C ALA A 59 -0.18 -4.73 4.56
N LYS A 60 0.76 -4.19 3.77
CA LYS A 60 2.16 -4.03 4.19
C LYS A 60 2.29 -3.05 5.37
N SER A 61 1.52 -1.98 5.33
CA SER A 61 1.50 -0.92 6.35
C SER A 61 0.98 -1.42 7.71
N LEU A 62 -0.02 -2.30 7.67
CA LEU A 62 -0.61 -2.91 8.87
C LEU A 62 0.25 -4.03 9.47
N ASN A 63 0.96 -4.79 8.63
CA ASN A 63 1.68 -6.00 9.06
C ASN A 63 3.21 -5.83 9.10
N CYS A 64 3.74 -4.60 9.02
CA CYS A 64 5.18 -4.38 8.93
C CYS A 64 5.89 -4.86 10.21
N LEU A 65 6.76 -5.87 10.10
CA LEU A 65 7.47 -6.46 11.24
C LEU A 65 8.61 -5.60 11.79
N LYS A 66 9.05 -4.57 11.05
CA LYS A 66 10.07 -3.62 11.49
C LYS A 66 9.49 -2.45 12.30
N SER A 67 8.17 -2.41 12.49
CA SER A 67 7.47 -1.39 13.25
C SER A 67 6.66 -2.07 14.34
N ASP A 68 6.71 -1.55 15.56
CA ASP A 68 5.91 -2.08 16.67
C ASP A 68 4.41 -1.74 16.52
N ARG A 69 4.07 -0.82 15.62
CA ARG A 69 2.70 -0.34 15.36
C ARG A 69 2.43 -0.26 13.85
N PRO A 70 1.15 -0.25 13.42
CA PRO A 70 0.79 0.09 12.05
C PRO A 70 1.46 1.39 11.61
N THR A 71 2.08 1.42 10.43
CA THR A 71 2.82 2.58 9.93
C THR A 71 2.43 2.92 8.51
N ALA A 72 2.25 4.21 8.19
CA ALA A 72 1.98 4.63 6.82
C ALA A 72 3.17 4.41 5.87
N ASN A 73 4.37 4.16 6.41
CA ASN A 73 5.61 3.97 5.67
C ASN A 73 6.16 2.55 5.85
N PRO A 74 5.62 1.55 5.11
CA PRO A 74 6.12 0.18 5.19
C PRO A 74 7.58 0.07 4.75
N CYS A 75 8.35 -0.77 5.44
CA CYS A 75 9.81 -0.85 5.23
C CYS A 75 10.21 -1.42 3.85
N GLY A 76 9.37 -2.23 3.22
CA GLY A 76 9.65 -2.85 1.92
C GLY A 76 10.61 -4.05 1.95
N GLU A 77 11.15 -4.41 3.13
CA GLU A 77 12.23 -5.40 3.25
C GLU A 77 11.89 -6.63 4.10
N CYS A 78 10.97 -6.51 5.07
CA CYS A 78 10.57 -7.63 5.91
C CYS A 78 9.66 -8.62 5.16
N GLU A 79 9.46 -9.82 5.71
CA GLU A 79 8.64 -10.85 5.07
C GLU A 79 7.21 -10.37 4.74
N ALA A 80 6.58 -9.64 5.66
CA ALA A 80 5.26 -9.06 5.43
C ALA A 80 5.24 -7.91 4.39
N CYS A 81 6.40 -7.28 4.13
CA CYS A 81 6.52 -6.13 3.23
C CYS A 81 7.10 -6.47 1.86
N LYS A 82 7.53 -7.71 1.61
CA LYS A 82 7.92 -8.19 0.28
C LYS A 82 6.66 -8.60 -0.49
#